data_AF-A0A6J7AJJ3-F1
#
_entry.id   AF-A0A6J7AJJ3-F1
#
_cell.length_a   1.000
_cell.length_b   1.000
_cell.length_c   1.000
_cell.angle_alpha   90.00
_cell.angle_beta   90.00
_cell.angle_gamma   90.00
#
_symmetry.space_group_name_H-M   'P 1'
#
loop_
_entity.id
_entity.type
_entity.pdbx_description
1 polymer ?
#
loop_
_entity_poly.entity_id
_entity_poly.type
_entity_poly.pdbx_seq_one_letter_code
_entity_poly.pdbx_strand_id
1 'polypeptide(L)'
;MTFWKPHALAKPHANQLDLRMGDRVKSTTELQGVPTGSEGRVLLANGFNWLRYRVLFNNGVELGDLDHRNIEATGKTAKRLAKQ
;
A
#
# COMPACT_ATOMS: atom_id res chain seq x y z
N MET A 1 11.63 -11.82 3.24
CA MET A 1 11.06 -11.63 4.59
C MET A 1 10.09 -10.48 4.54
N THR A 2 8.85 -10.68 5.00
CA THR A 2 7.84 -9.63 5.06
C THR A 2 8.20 -8.62 6.14
N PHE A 3 8.05 -7.34 5.84
CA PHE A 3 8.37 -6.23 6.75
C PHE A 3 7.47 -6.24 7.99
N TRP A 4 6.23 -6.70 7.84
CA TRP A 4 5.26 -6.81 8.93
C TRP A 4 5.11 -8.26 9.39
N LYS A 5 5.19 -8.45 10.72
CA LYS A 5 4.85 -9.73 11.36
C LYS A 5 3.36 -9.72 11.71
N PRO A 6 2.53 -10.56 11.07
CA PRO A 6 1.13 -10.66 11.43
C PRO A 6 0.98 -11.11 12.88
N HIS A 7 -0.04 -10.59 13.56
CA HIS A 7 -0.42 -11.09 14.87
C HIS A 7 -0.88 -12.56 14.75
N ALA A 8 -0.74 -13.36 15.82
CA ALA A 8 -1.10 -14.79 15.80
C ALA A 8 -2.58 -15.06 15.44
N LEU A 9 -3.45 -14.06 15.65
CA LEU A 9 -4.88 -14.10 15.32
C LEU A 9 -5.23 -13.42 14.00
N ALA A 10 -4.25 -12.85 13.29
CA ALA A 10 -4.48 -12.19 12.04
C ALA A 10 -4.81 -13.20 10.94
N LYS A 11 -5.74 -12.83 10.05
CA LYS A 11 -6.05 -13.57 8.82
C LYS A 11 -5.66 -12.70 7.63
N PRO A 12 -4.35 -12.57 7.34
CA PRO A 12 -3.91 -11.80 6.19
C PRO A 12 -4.47 -12.38 4.89
N HIS A 13 -4.80 -11.51 3.94
CA HIS A 13 -5.20 -11.93 2.61
C HIS A 13 -3.97 -12.35 1.79
N ALA A 14 -4.13 -13.33 0.90
CA ALA A 14 -3.02 -13.90 0.12
C ALA A 14 -2.25 -12.88 -0.73
N ASN A 15 -2.91 -11.82 -1.19
CA ASN A 15 -2.32 -10.81 -2.08
C ASN A 15 -1.84 -9.56 -1.33
N GLN A 16 -1.39 -9.70 -0.08
CA GLN A 16 -0.82 -8.56 0.63
C GLN A 16 0.40 -8.00 -0.09
N LEU A 17 0.42 -6.69 -0.27
CA LEU A 17 1.63 -5.98 -0.64
C LEU A 17 2.56 -5.95 0.58
N ASP A 18 3.87 -6.04 0.37
CA ASP A 18 4.90 -5.84 1.41
C ASP A 18 5.49 -4.43 1.31
N LEU A 19 4.63 -3.42 1.47
CA LEU A 19 5.05 -2.02 1.39
C LEU A 19 5.55 -1.52 2.75
N ARG A 20 6.47 -0.58 2.69
CA ARG A 20 7.00 0.15 3.84
C ARG A 20 6.80 1.64 3.67
N MET A 21 6.98 2.37 4.77
CA MET A 21 6.94 3.82 4.76
C MET A 21 7.94 4.38 3.73
N GLY A 22 7.47 5.29 2.89
CA GLY A 22 8.23 5.91 1.82
C GLY A 22 8.19 5.20 0.47
N ASP A 23 7.59 4.02 0.38
CA ASP A 23 7.40 3.37 -0.91
C ASP A 23 6.45 4.16 -1.82
N ARG A 24 6.69 4.04 -3.12
CA ARG A 24 5.83 4.66 -4.14
C ARG A 24 4.77 3.70 -4.61
N VAL A 25 3.57 4.22 -4.72
CA VAL A 25 2.39 3.48 -5.17
C VAL A 25 1.60 4.30 -6.18
N LYS A 26 0.69 3.64 -6.87
CA LYS A 26 -0.25 4.23 -7.80
C LYS A 26 -1.65 3.74 -7.47
N SER A 27 -2.66 4.59 -7.54
CA SER A 27 -4.06 4.15 -7.41
C SER A 27 -4.47 3.31 -8.61
N THR A 28 -5.10 2.16 -8.36
CA THR A 28 -5.63 1.26 -9.39
C THR A 28 -7.13 1.44 -9.58
N THR A 29 -7.81 2.03 -8.60
CA THR A 29 -9.24 2.30 -8.60
C THR A 29 -9.49 3.79 -8.44
N GLU A 30 -10.72 4.22 -8.73
CA GLU A 30 -11.18 5.54 -8.34
C GLU A 30 -11.35 5.58 -6.83
N LEU A 31 -10.65 6.52 -6.18
CA LEU A 31 -10.72 6.73 -4.75
C LEU A 31 -11.27 8.13 -4.48
N GLN A 32 -11.79 8.35 -3.28
CA GLN A 32 -12.40 9.63 -2.93
C GLN A 32 -11.40 10.79 -3.11
N GLY A 33 -11.65 11.63 -4.11
CA GLY A 33 -10.78 12.77 -4.44
C GLY A 33 -9.44 12.39 -5.05
N VAL A 34 -9.21 11.14 -5.44
CA VAL A 34 -7.98 10.64 -6.06
C VAL A 34 -8.34 9.88 -7.34
N PRO A 35 -8.06 10.45 -8.52
CA PRO A 35 -8.27 9.79 -9.79
C PRO A 35 -7.51 8.46 -9.89
N THR A 36 -8.02 7.55 -10.71
CA THR A 36 -7.30 6.32 -11.04
C THR A 36 -5.97 6.66 -11.70
N GLY A 37 -4.91 6.03 -11.21
CA GLY A 37 -3.56 6.22 -11.71
C GLY A 37 -2.76 7.35 -11.09
N SER A 38 -3.30 8.03 -10.08
CA SER A 38 -2.56 8.98 -9.26
C SER A 38 -1.43 8.30 -8.51
N GLU A 39 -0.23 8.88 -8.60
CA GLU A 39 0.92 8.44 -7.83
C GLU A 39 0.85 8.96 -6.40
N GLY A 40 1.35 8.15 -5.47
CA GLY A 40 1.40 8.48 -4.05
C GLY A 40 2.59 7.87 -3.34
N ARG A 41 2.80 8.33 -2.11
CA ARG A 41 3.83 7.86 -1.21
C ARG A 41 3.20 7.29 0.06
N VAL A 42 3.63 6.09 0.46
CA VAL A 42 3.19 5.46 1.70
C VAL A 42 3.72 6.27 2.89
N LEU A 43 2.81 6.80 3.70
CA LEU A 43 3.09 7.50 4.95
C LEU A 43 3.04 6.57 6.16
N LEU A 44 2.24 5.51 6.11
CA LEU A 44 2.17 4.51 7.17
C LEU A 44 1.90 3.15 6.56
N ALA A 45 2.62 2.14 7.04
CA ALA A 45 2.40 0.73 6.74
C ALA A 45 2.14 0.02 8.07
N ASN A 46 0.88 -0.25 8.39
CA ASN A 46 0.51 -0.89 9.64
C ASN A 46 -0.71 -1.79 9.47
N GLY A 47 -0.84 -2.81 10.30
CA GLY A 47 -1.93 -3.77 10.22
C GLY A 47 -2.16 -4.50 11.52
N PHE A 48 -3.40 -4.94 11.73
CA PHE A 48 -3.76 -5.88 12.81
C PHE A 48 -4.23 -7.21 12.21
N ASN A 49 -5.40 -7.24 11.56
CA ASN A 49 -5.87 -8.40 10.80
C ASN A 49 -5.18 -8.52 9.42
N TRP A 50 -4.93 -7.38 8.77
CA TRP A 50 -4.20 -7.26 7.50
C TRP A 50 -3.45 -5.93 7.46
N LEU A 51 -2.47 -5.82 6.56
CA LEU A 51 -1.69 -4.61 6.27
C LEU A 51 -2.53 -3.57 5.58
N ARG A 52 -2.54 -2.39 6.17
CA ARG A 52 -3.20 -1.20 5.68
C ARG A 52 -2.17 -0.10 5.47
N TYR A 53 -2.43 0.67 4.44
CA TYR A 53 -1.55 1.74 4.02
C TYR A 53 -2.25 3.07 4.14
N ARG A 54 -1.53 4.04 4.68
CA ARG A 54 -1.85 5.45 4.52
C ARG A 54 -0.96 6.01 3.43
N VAL A 55 -1.55 6.62 2.42
CA VAL A 55 -0.85 7.14 1.24
C VAL A 55 -1.18 8.61 1.08
N LEU A 56 -0.15 9.42 0.92
CA LEU A 56 -0.28 10.79 0.44
C LEU A 56 -0.11 10.79 -1.07
N PHE A 57 -1.16 11.14 -1.78
CA PHE A 57 -1.16 11.25 -3.23
C PHE A 57 -0.59 12.59 -3.68
N ASN A 58 -0.11 12.63 -4.92
CA ASN A 58 0.49 13.83 -5.54
C ASN A 58 -0.47 15.02 -5.64
N ASN A 59 -1.77 14.78 -5.60
CA ASN A 59 -2.82 15.80 -5.56
C ASN A 59 -3.05 16.39 -4.17
N GLY A 60 -2.27 15.97 -3.17
CA GLY A 60 -2.35 16.46 -1.79
C GLY A 60 -3.37 15.73 -0.91
N VAL A 61 -4.10 14.75 -1.44
CA VAL A 61 -5.07 13.97 -0.67
C VAL A 61 -4.36 12.84 0.07
N GLU A 62 -4.64 12.73 1.37
CA GLU A 62 -4.23 11.60 2.21
C GLU A 62 -5.39 10.63 2.37
N LEU A 63 -5.17 9.36 2.02
CA LEU A 63 -6.14 8.29 2.25
C LEU A 63 -5.51 7.17 3.06
N GLY A 64 -6.28 6.65 4.02
CA GLY A 64 -5.93 5.49 4.84
C GLY A 64 -6.68 4.22 4.41
N ASP A 65 -6.41 3.14 5.13
CA ASP A 65 -7.05 1.82 4.92
C ASP A 65 -6.85 1.22 3.52
N LEU A 66 -5.80 1.64 2.82
CA LEU A 66 -5.52 1.16 1.47
C LEU A 66 -4.80 -0.20 1.49
N ASP A 67 -5.08 -1.03 0.50
CA ASP A 67 -4.47 -2.34 0.30
C ASP A 67 -4.34 -2.66 -1.21
N HIS A 68 -3.95 -3.88 -1.56
CA HIS A 68 -3.75 -4.32 -2.95
C HIS A 68 -4.96 -4.10 -3.87
N ARG A 69 -6.17 -3.97 -3.33
CA ARG A 69 -7.38 -3.68 -4.11
C ARG A 69 -7.39 -2.27 -4.69
N ASN A 70 -6.74 -1.33 -3.99
CA ASN A 70 -6.83 0.11 -4.26
C ASN A 70 -5.54 0.68 -4.85
N ILE A 71 -4.40 0.06 -4.52
CA ILE A 71 -3.08 0.56 -4.88
C ILE A 71 -2.15 -0.54 -5.38
N GLU A 72 -1.26 -0.17 -6.30
CA GLU A 72 -0.17 -1.01 -6.77
C GLU A 72 1.18 -0.34 -6.48
N ALA A 73 2.23 -1.14 -6.28
CA ALA A 73 3.58 -0.61 -6.15
C ALA A 73 4.09 -0.11 -7.50
N THR A 74 4.85 1.00 -7.52
CA THR A 74 5.44 1.54 -8.75
C THR A 74 6.95 1.70 -8.66
N GLY A 75 7.60 1.80 -9.83
CA GLY A 75 9.02 2.12 -9.99
C GLY A 75 9.96 1.19 -9.22
N LYS A 76 10.78 1.77 -8.34
CA LYS A 76 11.76 1.02 -7.53
C LYS A 76 11.09 0.08 -6.53
N THR A 77 9.92 0.44 -6.00
CA THR A 77 9.17 -0.40 -5.07
C THR A 77 8.65 -1.66 -5.77
N ALA A 78 8.09 -1.54 -6.97
CA ALA A 78 7.64 -2.68 -7.75
C ALA A 78 8.79 -3.67 -8.03
N LYS A 79 9.96 -3.15 -8.44
CA LYS A 79 11.16 -3.98 -8.68
C LYS A 79 11.65 -4.70 -7.43
N ARG A 80 11.53 -4.07 -6.25
CA ARG A 80 11.88 -4.69 -4.97
C ARG A 80 10.94 -5.85 -4.65
N LEU A 81 9.63 -5.63 -4.78
CA LEU A 81 8.62 -6.63 -4.48
C LEU A 81 8.72 -7.84 -5.42
N ALA A 82 9.03 -7.63 -6.69
CA ALA A 82 9.19 -8.72 -7.66
C ALA A 82 10.43 -9.62 -7.41
N LYS A 83 11.39 -9.15 -6.61
CA LYS A 83 12.62 -9.90 -6.28
C LYS A 83 12.51 -10.65 -4.95
N GLN A 84 11.42 -10.46 -4.20
CA GLN A 84 11.26 -10.87 -2.81
C GLN A 84 10.66 -12.27 -2.65
#